data_AF-L7FP16-F1
#
_entry.id   AF-L7FP16-F1
#
_cell.length_a   1.000
_cell.length_b   1.000
_cell.length_c   1.000
_cell.angle_alpha   90.00
_cell.angle_beta   90.00
_cell.angle_gamma   90.00
#
_symmetry.space_group_name_H-M   'P 1'
#
loop_
_entity.id
_entity.type
_entity.pdbx_description
1 polymer ?
#
loop_
_entity_poly.entity_id
_entity_poly.type
_entity_poly.pdbx_seq_one_letter_code
_entity_poly.pdbx_strand_id
1 'polypeptide(L)'
;YGCISCKNGYYLSNAECFPCSENCTKCFESEIKCLECTSGFYMSENYVCLPSTKLLSTCEKISTITSGCYQCKDGYYRVGMDCFNCLSNCTTCNTNKTCLTCNATNYKTTSGQCLPQNSIIGCSIEVTQFGCNKCQDGYYTVNTNECKKCHGNCTTCTHQEKCTSCIKNKVLFESGLCLDISFVLNCLQVSDSKCSKCTFWHSPNANGTFCNKKVVWWVLLIIVLFIIGVLIILILTIVFVALYVEKKIHQKEIETTTTLFQMSRSNISFIPLGDDVVVNKTEIIFGEDIDVNLQQRELLCVGNTSKHNMKIQMTTKSATIEKYTFESNPKIVVLPSGEACEFEILITLICTTKINENFILVSNSFTKRKDVLKEISFSATSKLTTRLDPDELIEDKKL
;
A
#
# COMPACT_ATOMS: atom_id res chain seq x y z
N TYR A 1 -38.72 -25.51 -108.80
CA TYR A 1 -37.26 -25.56 -108.69
C TYR A 1 -36.81 -24.26 -108.04
N GLY A 2 -36.16 -24.31 -106.89
CA GLY A 2 -35.62 -23.14 -106.18
C GLY A 2 -34.24 -23.48 -105.62
N CYS A 3 -33.38 -22.49 -105.43
CA CYS A 3 -32.04 -22.69 -104.92
C CYS A 3 -32.07 -23.07 -103.42
N ILE A 4 -31.29 -24.09 -103.02
CA ILE A 4 -31.12 -24.51 -101.62
C ILE A 4 -29.80 -24.02 -101.01
N SER A 5 -28.82 -23.63 -101.82
CA SER A 5 -27.51 -23.16 -101.38
C SER A 5 -26.83 -22.35 -102.49
N CYS A 6 -26.28 -21.19 -102.14
CA CYS A 6 -25.52 -20.34 -103.06
C CYS A 6 -24.01 -20.65 -103.00
N LYS A 7 -23.29 -20.36 -104.09
CA LYS A 7 -21.81 -20.39 -104.11
C LYS A 7 -21.25 -19.26 -103.24
N ASN A 8 -19.98 -19.36 -102.84
CA ASN A 8 -19.27 -18.26 -102.17
C ASN A 8 -19.41 -16.95 -102.98
N GLY A 9 -19.53 -15.82 -102.29
CA GLY A 9 -19.83 -14.52 -102.89
C GLY A 9 -21.31 -14.24 -103.13
N TYR A 10 -22.24 -15.16 -102.76
CA TYR A 10 -23.69 -14.94 -102.85
C TYR A 10 -24.43 -15.44 -101.60
N TYR A 11 -25.50 -14.75 -101.20
CA TYR A 11 -26.43 -15.19 -100.15
C TYR A 11 -27.78 -15.62 -100.74
N LEU A 12 -28.46 -16.55 -100.07
CA LEU A 12 -29.78 -17.03 -100.46
C LEU A 12 -30.87 -16.12 -99.89
N SER A 13 -31.72 -15.58 -100.76
CA SER A 13 -32.94 -14.85 -100.38
C SER A 13 -34.05 -15.22 -101.35
N ASN A 14 -35.23 -15.58 -100.84
CA ASN A 14 -36.39 -15.97 -101.66
C ASN A 14 -36.09 -17.04 -102.73
N ALA A 15 -35.28 -18.05 -102.38
CA ALA A 15 -34.83 -19.12 -103.28
C ALA A 15 -33.95 -18.67 -104.48
N GLU A 16 -33.45 -17.43 -104.46
CA GLU A 16 -32.52 -16.84 -105.42
C GLU A 16 -31.21 -16.42 -104.75
N CYS A 17 -30.12 -16.35 -105.53
CA CYS A 17 -28.79 -16.00 -105.03
C CYS A 17 -28.45 -14.56 -105.38
N PHE A 18 -28.24 -13.73 -104.36
CA PHE A 18 -27.85 -12.32 -104.51
C PHE A 18 -26.39 -12.13 -104.12
N PRO A 19 -25.63 -11.26 -104.80
CA PRO A 19 -24.21 -11.06 -104.54
C PRO A 19 -23.96 -10.49 -103.13
N CYS A 20 -22.84 -10.88 -102.52
CA CYS A 20 -22.33 -10.25 -101.31
C CYS A 20 -21.72 -8.87 -101.61
N SER A 21 -21.61 -8.03 -100.57
CA SER A 21 -20.82 -6.80 -100.65
C SER A 21 -19.35 -7.08 -100.96
N GLU A 22 -18.66 -6.17 -101.67
CA GLU A 22 -17.28 -6.34 -102.17
C GLU A 22 -16.25 -6.70 -101.07
N ASN A 23 -16.52 -6.31 -99.83
CA ASN A 23 -15.62 -6.54 -98.69
C ASN A 23 -15.79 -7.93 -98.05
N CYS A 24 -16.66 -8.78 -98.62
CA CYS A 24 -17.09 -10.04 -98.04
C CYS A 24 -16.92 -11.21 -99.03
N THR A 25 -16.22 -12.27 -98.64
CA THR A 25 -16.04 -13.47 -99.48
C THR A 25 -17.18 -14.48 -99.31
N LYS A 26 -17.84 -14.50 -98.13
CA LYS A 26 -19.02 -15.32 -97.85
C LYS A 26 -20.02 -14.55 -96.99
N CYS A 27 -21.26 -14.36 -97.44
CA CYS A 27 -22.31 -13.66 -96.70
C CYS A 27 -23.53 -14.55 -96.43
N PHE A 28 -24.37 -14.15 -95.47
CA PHE A 28 -25.59 -14.85 -95.08
C PHE A 28 -26.71 -13.84 -94.79
N GLU A 29 -27.97 -14.21 -95.08
CA GLU A 29 -29.19 -13.38 -94.90
C GLU A 29 -29.27 -12.06 -95.67
N SER A 30 -28.17 -11.30 -95.79
CA SER A 30 -28.08 -10.04 -96.52
C SER A 30 -26.68 -9.84 -97.12
N GLU A 31 -26.56 -8.87 -98.04
CA GLU A 31 -25.29 -8.56 -98.71
C GLU A 31 -24.18 -8.07 -97.74
N ILE A 32 -24.55 -7.53 -96.57
CA ILE A 32 -23.64 -6.92 -95.59
C ILE A 32 -23.25 -7.84 -94.42
N LYS A 33 -24.04 -8.89 -94.15
CA LYS A 33 -23.78 -9.83 -93.06
C LYS A 33 -22.83 -10.93 -93.53
N CYS A 34 -21.58 -10.80 -93.14
CA CYS A 34 -20.47 -11.60 -93.62
C CYS A 34 -20.05 -12.70 -92.64
N LEU A 35 -19.68 -13.85 -93.18
CA LEU A 35 -19.04 -14.96 -92.47
C LEU A 35 -17.51 -14.95 -92.62
N GLU A 36 -17.00 -14.38 -93.72
CA GLU A 36 -15.56 -14.34 -94.02
C GLU A 36 -15.22 -13.07 -94.82
N CYS A 37 -14.35 -12.22 -94.26
CA CYS A 37 -13.98 -10.94 -94.88
C CYS A 37 -12.82 -11.08 -95.86
N THR A 38 -12.77 -10.18 -96.85
CA THR A 38 -11.63 -10.06 -97.75
C THR A 38 -10.37 -9.59 -96.98
N SER A 39 -9.18 -9.96 -97.46
CA SER A 39 -7.90 -9.53 -96.87
C SER A 39 -7.85 -8.01 -96.67
N GLY A 40 -7.43 -7.56 -95.48
CA GLY A 40 -7.44 -6.14 -95.10
C GLY A 40 -8.73 -5.65 -94.43
N PHE A 41 -9.72 -6.53 -94.25
CA PHE A 41 -10.94 -6.28 -93.50
C PHE A 41 -11.13 -7.30 -92.37
N TYR A 42 -11.68 -6.87 -91.24
CA TYR A 42 -12.03 -7.71 -90.10
C TYR A 42 -13.54 -7.72 -89.86
N MET A 43 -14.05 -8.80 -89.28
CA MET A 43 -15.47 -8.94 -88.95
C MET A 43 -15.80 -8.26 -87.61
N SER A 44 -16.77 -7.34 -87.63
CA SER A 44 -17.35 -6.74 -86.42
C SER A 44 -18.35 -7.67 -85.72
N GLU A 45 -18.80 -7.32 -84.50
CA GLU A 45 -19.85 -8.09 -83.79
C GLU A 45 -21.17 -8.23 -84.57
N ASN A 46 -21.47 -7.27 -85.45
CA ASN A 46 -22.68 -7.30 -86.28
C ASN A 46 -22.47 -8.03 -87.63
N TYR A 47 -21.41 -8.83 -87.74
CA TYR A 47 -21.03 -9.55 -88.96
C TYR A 47 -20.66 -8.65 -90.15
N VAL A 48 -20.46 -7.35 -89.95
CA VAL A 48 -20.05 -6.43 -91.01
C VAL A 48 -18.53 -6.38 -91.11
N CYS A 49 -17.99 -6.49 -92.33
CA CYS A 49 -16.55 -6.35 -92.59
C CYS A 49 -16.11 -4.88 -92.57
N LEU A 50 -15.22 -4.54 -91.64
CA LEU A 50 -14.67 -3.20 -91.45
C LEU A 50 -13.19 -3.18 -91.85
N PRO A 51 -12.69 -2.07 -92.44
CA PRO A 51 -11.30 -1.99 -92.86
C PRO A 51 -10.35 -1.99 -91.66
N SER A 52 -9.31 -2.82 -91.71
CA SER A 52 -8.34 -2.99 -90.63
C SER A 52 -7.52 -1.73 -90.34
N THR A 53 -7.50 -0.75 -91.26
CA THR A 53 -6.91 0.57 -91.04
C THR A 53 -7.54 1.31 -89.85
N LYS A 54 -8.81 1.02 -89.49
CA LYS A 54 -9.47 1.57 -88.30
C LYS A 54 -8.85 1.09 -86.98
N LEU A 55 -8.21 -0.08 -86.98
CA LEU A 55 -7.59 -0.67 -85.80
C LEU A 55 -6.21 -0.06 -85.49
N LEU A 56 -5.60 0.69 -86.41
CA LEU A 56 -4.24 1.23 -86.21
C LEU A 56 -4.12 2.15 -84.99
N SER A 57 -5.19 2.87 -84.65
CA SER A 57 -5.21 3.76 -83.48
C SER A 57 -5.45 3.01 -82.17
N THR A 58 -6.26 1.94 -82.17
CA THR A 58 -6.78 1.28 -80.95
C THR A 58 -6.16 -0.09 -80.65
N CYS A 59 -5.59 -0.76 -81.65
CA CYS A 59 -5.05 -2.10 -81.56
C CYS A 59 -3.53 -2.11 -81.48
N GLU A 60 -2.97 -2.90 -80.58
CA GLU A 60 -1.53 -3.08 -80.45
C GLU A 60 -1.01 -4.23 -81.32
N LYS A 61 -1.77 -5.33 -81.39
CA LYS A 61 -1.41 -6.49 -82.22
C LYS A 61 -2.59 -6.97 -83.08
N ILE A 62 -2.39 -6.86 -84.39
CA ILE A 62 -3.34 -7.28 -85.42
C ILE A 62 -2.94 -8.67 -85.94
N SER A 63 -3.92 -9.55 -86.10
CA SER A 63 -3.75 -10.88 -86.66
C SER A 63 -3.54 -10.81 -88.17
N THR A 64 -2.55 -11.53 -88.70
CA THR A 64 -2.32 -11.64 -90.15
C THR A 64 -3.36 -12.51 -90.86
N ILE A 65 -4.08 -13.36 -90.12
CA ILE A 65 -5.07 -14.30 -90.68
C ILE A 65 -6.45 -13.65 -90.75
N THR A 66 -6.90 -13.09 -89.63
CA THR A 66 -8.26 -12.53 -89.53
C THR A 66 -8.31 -11.03 -89.79
N SER A 67 -7.14 -10.39 -89.98
CA SER A 67 -6.96 -8.94 -90.10
C SER A 67 -7.55 -8.14 -88.91
N GLY A 68 -7.93 -8.83 -87.83
CA GLY A 68 -8.58 -8.28 -86.65
C GLY A 68 -7.64 -8.17 -85.45
N CYS A 69 -8.05 -7.42 -84.44
CA CYS A 69 -7.24 -7.21 -83.25
C CYS A 69 -7.31 -8.39 -82.28
N TYR A 70 -6.15 -8.83 -81.77
CA TYR A 70 -6.10 -9.81 -80.68
C TYR A 70 -5.52 -9.27 -79.37
N GLN A 71 -4.82 -8.13 -79.40
CA GLN A 71 -4.38 -7.37 -78.23
C GLN A 71 -4.62 -5.88 -78.48
N CYS A 72 -5.52 -5.28 -77.70
CA CYS A 72 -5.80 -3.83 -77.74
C CYS A 72 -4.69 -3.05 -77.03
N LYS A 73 -4.51 -1.77 -77.40
CA LYS A 73 -3.65 -0.85 -76.66
C LYS A 73 -4.27 -0.50 -75.30
N ASP A 74 -3.45 -0.02 -74.38
CA ASP A 74 -3.92 0.58 -73.13
C ASP A 74 -4.98 1.66 -73.40
N GLY A 75 -5.99 1.74 -72.53
CA GLY A 75 -7.19 2.54 -72.73
C GLY A 75 -8.29 1.88 -73.56
N TYR A 76 -8.07 0.66 -74.09
CA TYR A 76 -9.06 -0.10 -74.85
C TYR A 76 -9.20 -1.54 -74.35
N TYR A 77 -10.40 -2.11 -74.47
CA TYR A 77 -10.67 -3.52 -74.23
C TYR A 77 -11.21 -4.20 -75.48
N ARG A 78 -10.94 -5.50 -75.58
CA ARG A 78 -11.25 -6.29 -76.77
C ARG A 78 -12.69 -6.82 -76.72
N VAL A 79 -13.42 -6.65 -77.82
CA VAL A 79 -14.71 -7.30 -78.05
C VAL A 79 -14.68 -7.92 -79.45
N GLY A 80 -14.71 -9.25 -79.51
CA GLY A 80 -14.50 -9.98 -80.76
C GLY A 80 -13.11 -9.71 -81.37
N MET A 81 -13.08 -8.99 -82.49
CA MET A 81 -11.86 -8.58 -83.20
C MET A 81 -11.63 -7.06 -83.18
N ASP A 82 -12.43 -6.33 -82.41
CA ASP A 82 -12.37 -4.88 -82.28
C ASP A 82 -11.96 -4.44 -80.87
N CYS A 83 -11.61 -3.16 -80.73
CA CYS A 83 -11.16 -2.54 -79.50
C CYS A 83 -12.02 -1.33 -79.16
N PHE A 84 -12.68 -1.39 -78.00
CA PHE A 84 -13.58 -0.35 -77.50
C PHE A 84 -12.94 0.40 -76.34
N ASN A 85 -13.27 1.68 -76.17
CA ASN A 85 -12.69 2.52 -75.12
C ASN A 85 -13.02 2.00 -73.72
N CYS A 86 -12.02 1.99 -72.85
CA CYS A 86 -12.21 1.90 -71.41
C CYS A 86 -12.92 3.15 -70.87
N LEU A 87 -13.42 3.06 -69.62
CA LEU A 87 -13.84 4.25 -68.88
C LEU A 87 -12.65 5.19 -68.68
N SER A 88 -12.90 6.51 -68.70
CA SER A 88 -11.86 7.55 -68.66
C SER A 88 -11.01 7.56 -67.38
N ASN A 89 -11.52 6.98 -66.30
CA ASN A 89 -10.83 6.81 -65.03
C ASN A 89 -9.93 5.56 -64.97
N CYS A 90 -9.81 4.80 -66.06
CA CYS A 90 -9.10 3.54 -66.13
C CYS A 90 -7.96 3.58 -67.14
N THR A 91 -6.83 2.99 -66.78
CA THR A 91 -5.69 2.84 -67.69
C THR A 91 -5.82 1.56 -68.50
N THR A 92 -6.22 0.46 -67.86
CA THR A 92 -6.54 -0.81 -68.54
C THR A 92 -7.85 -1.37 -68.01
N CYS A 93 -8.61 -2.04 -68.88
CA CYS A 93 -9.90 -2.61 -68.51
C CYS A 93 -10.17 -3.92 -69.26
N ASN A 94 -11.05 -4.74 -68.69
CA ASN A 94 -11.50 -5.99 -69.34
C ASN A 94 -12.87 -5.81 -70.00
N THR A 95 -13.68 -4.88 -69.49
CA THR A 95 -15.00 -4.52 -70.02
C THR A 95 -15.19 -3.00 -69.93
N ASN A 96 -16.30 -2.50 -70.47
CA ASN A 96 -16.70 -1.10 -70.28
C ASN A 96 -17.08 -0.72 -68.84
N LYS A 97 -17.07 -1.65 -67.87
CA LYS A 97 -17.45 -1.40 -66.47
C LYS A 97 -16.38 -1.82 -65.45
N THR A 98 -15.53 -2.78 -65.80
CA THR A 98 -14.52 -3.34 -64.88
C THR A 98 -13.11 -3.02 -65.33
N CYS A 99 -12.40 -2.31 -64.46
CA CYS A 99 -11.05 -1.86 -64.70
C CYS A 99 -10.03 -2.79 -64.07
N LEU A 100 -8.91 -2.99 -64.77
CA LEU A 100 -7.79 -3.79 -64.31
C LEU A 100 -6.83 -2.89 -63.53
N THR A 101 -6.48 -1.74 -64.09
CA THR A 101 -5.71 -0.67 -63.45
C THR A 101 -6.40 0.69 -63.60
N CYS A 102 -6.29 1.52 -62.57
CA CYS A 102 -6.83 2.87 -62.56
C CYS A 102 -5.78 3.87 -63.01
N ASN A 103 -6.23 5.04 -63.47
CA ASN A 103 -5.32 6.15 -63.74
C ASN A 103 -4.61 6.62 -62.44
N ALA A 104 -3.61 7.49 -62.59
CA ALA A 104 -2.78 7.94 -61.48
C ALA A 104 -3.54 8.70 -60.38
N THR A 105 -4.73 9.23 -60.64
CA THR A 105 -5.55 10.00 -59.68
C THR A 105 -6.62 9.16 -58.98
N ASN A 106 -6.82 7.91 -59.39
CA ASN A 106 -7.88 7.05 -58.91
C ASN A 106 -7.30 5.77 -58.28
N TYR A 107 -8.08 5.12 -57.43
CA TYR A 107 -7.79 3.81 -56.85
C TYR A 107 -8.86 2.79 -57.25
N LYS A 108 -8.46 1.53 -57.28
CA LYS A 108 -9.32 0.41 -57.63
C LYS A 108 -10.03 -0.13 -56.39
N THR A 109 -11.35 -0.16 -56.43
CA THR A 109 -12.20 -0.80 -55.42
C THR A 109 -12.18 -2.32 -55.58
N THR A 110 -12.66 -3.04 -54.56
CA THR A 110 -12.83 -4.51 -54.64
C THR A 110 -13.80 -4.93 -55.77
N SER A 111 -14.75 -4.08 -56.14
CA SER A 111 -15.68 -4.31 -57.26
C SER A 111 -15.07 -4.03 -58.64
N GLY A 112 -13.81 -3.57 -58.72
CA GLY A 112 -13.12 -3.25 -59.96
C GLY A 112 -13.46 -1.89 -60.56
N GLN A 113 -14.04 -0.98 -59.77
CA GLN A 113 -14.31 0.40 -60.17
C GLN A 113 -13.15 1.31 -59.77
N CYS A 114 -12.94 2.39 -60.52
CA CYS A 114 -11.88 3.36 -60.23
C CYS A 114 -12.46 4.63 -59.60
N LEU A 115 -12.27 4.82 -58.29
CA LEU A 115 -12.74 6.00 -57.55
C LEU A 115 -11.60 6.99 -57.30
N PRO A 116 -11.86 8.30 -57.17
CA PRO A 116 -10.82 9.29 -56.88
C PRO A 116 -10.06 8.98 -55.59
N GLN A 117 -8.72 9.09 -55.61
CA GLN A 117 -7.88 8.81 -54.42
C GLN A 117 -8.21 9.72 -53.23
N ASN A 118 -8.58 10.98 -53.51
CA ASN A 118 -8.99 11.95 -52.49
C ASN A 118 -10.32 11.61 -51.79
N SER A 119 -11.07 10.61 -52.28
CA SER A 119 -12.28 10.14 -51.62
C SER A 119 -11.99 9.25 -50.41
N ILE A 120 -10.78 8.70 -50.29
CA ILE A 120 -10.37 7.95 -49.10
C ILE A 120 -9.91 8.95 -48.03
N ILE A 121 -10.73 9.08 -46.97
CA ILE A 121 -10.44 9.91 -45.81
C ILE A 121 -9.79 9.05 -44.72
N GLY A 122 -8.76 9.58 -44.06
CA GLY A 122 -8.11 8.91 -42.94
C GLY A 122 -7.05 7.89 -43.33
N CYS A 123 -6.43 8.02 -44.51
CA CYS A 123 -5.23 7.24 -44.85
C CYS A 123 -3.99 7.84 -44.18
N SER A 124 -3.13 6.99 -43.60
CA SER A 124 -1.91 7.43 -42.89
C SER A 124 -0.75 7.74 -43.84
N ILE A 125 -0.87 7.30 -45.08
CA ILE A 125 0.13 7.48 -46.13
C ILE A 125 -0.57 7.98 -47.39
N GLU A 126 0.20 8.30 -48.42
CA GLU A 126 -0.34 8.64 -49.73
C GLU A 126 -1.16 7.48 -50.31
N VAL A 127 -2.34 7.80 -50.82
CA VAL A 127 -3.23 6.82 -51.45
C VAL A 127 -2.72 6.54 -52.86
N THR A 128 -2.65 5.28 -53.24
CA THR A 128 -2.19 4.87 -54.58
C THR A 128 -3.33 4.29 -55.41
N GLN A 129 -3.05 3.82 -56.63
CA GLN A 129 -4.03 3.06 -57.42
C GLN A 129 -4.54 1.80 -56.73
N PHE A 130 -3.83 1.30 -55.71
CA PHE A 130 -4.23 0.15 -54.89
C PHE A 130 -5.02 0.55 -53.64
N GLY A 131 -5.38 1.82 -53.48
CA GLY A 131 -6.08 2.35 -52.31
C GLY A 131 -5.11 2.72 -51.19
N CYS A 132 -5.60 2.64 -49.96
CA CYS A 132 -4.86 2.94 -48.75
C CYS A 132 -4.28 1.66 -48.11
N ASN A 133 -2.95 1.61 -47.96
CA ASN A 133 -2.28 0.49 -47.32
C ASN A 133 -2.39 0.50 -45.78
N LYS A 134 -2.49 1.70 -45.18
CA LYS A 134 -2.57 1.86 -43.72
C LYS A 134 -3.44 3.05 -43.35
N CYS A 135 -4.52 2.80 -42.61
CA CYS A 135 -5.37 3.85 -42.07
C CYS A 135 -4.71 4.57 -40.87
N GLN A 136 -5.08 5.83 -40.67
CA GLN A 136 -4.71 6.62 -39.48
C GLN A 136 -5.39 6.04 -38.24
N ASP A 137 -4.84 6.34 -37.07
CA ASP A 137 -5.53 6.08 -35.80
C ASP A 137 -6.91 6.78 -35.81
N GLY A 138 -7.91 6.11 -35.26
CA GLY A 138 -9.32 6.51 -35.36
C GLY A 138 -10.02 6.07 -36.65
N TYR A 139 -9.34 5.36 -37.56
CA TYR A 139 -9.90 4.72 -38.74
C TYR A 139 -9.53 3.23 -38.78
N TYR A 140 -10.35 2.42 -39.46
CA TYR A 140 -10.09 1.01 -39.71
C TYR A 140 -10.24 0.68 -41.18
N THR A 141 -9.54 -0.36 -41.62
CA THR A 141 -9.55 -0.82 -43.01
C THR A 141 -10.87 -1.50 -43.35
N VAL A 142 -11.49 -1.09 -44.46
CA VAL A 142 -12.68 -1.70 -45.05
C VAL A 142 -12.39 -2.05 -46.49
N ASN A 143 -13.14 -2.98 -47.08
CA ASN A 143 -13.02 -3.35 -48.50
C ASN A 143 -11.56 -3.59 -48.93
N THR A 144 -10.74 -4.14 -48.03
CA THR A 144 -9.29 -4.43 -48.18
C THR A 144 -8.35 -3.22 -48.26
N ASN A 145 -8.77 -2.09 -48.81
CA ASN A 145 -7.89 -0.95 -49.11
C ASN A 145 -8.54 0.43 -48.91
N GLU A 146 -9.66 0.51 -48.20
CA GLU A 146 -10.35 1.76 -47.88
C GLU A 146 -10.34 2.01 -46.37
N CYS A 147 -10.56 3.26 -45.94
CA CYS A 147 -10.57 3.62 -44.53
C CYS A 147 -11.94 4.15 -44.10
N LYS A 148 -12.45 3.65 -42.98
CA LYS A 148 -13.68 4.15 -42.36
C LYS A 148 -13.43 4.53 -40.92
N LYS A 149 -14.07 5.60 -40.47
CA LYS A 149 -13.90 6.15 -39.12
C LYS A 149 -14.42 5.17 -38.05
N CYS A 150 -13.66 5.02 -36.97
CA CYS A 150 -14.07 4.31 -35.77
C CYS A 150 -15.21 5.03 -35.05
N HIS A 151 -15.93 4.33 -34.17
CA HIS A 151 -16.84 4.95 -33.22
C HIS A 151 -16.08 5.93 -32.29
N GLY A 152 -16.72 7.04 -31.91
CA GLY A 152 -16.06 8.15 -31.20
C GLY A 152 -15.46 7.81 -29.83
N ASN A 153 -15.81 6.65 -29.26
CA ASN A 153 -15.23 6.16 -28.00
C ASN A 153 -13.90 5.39 -28.19
N CYS A 154 -13.54 5.03 -29.42
CA CYS A 154 -12.31 4.28 -29.72
C CYS A 154 -11.18 5.22 -30.15
N THR A 155 -9.95 4.94 -29.72
CA THR A 155 -8.74 5.51 -30.34
C THR A 155 -8.30 4.67 -31.54
N THR A 156 -8.35 3.34 -31.44
CA THR A 156 -8.15 2.41 -32.56
C THR A 156 -9.24 1.33 -32.55
N CYS A 157 -9.60 0.79 -33.71
CA CYS A 157 -10.67 -0.20 -33.83
C CYS A 157 -10.43 -1.20 -34.98
N THR A 158 -11.06 -2.37 -34.94
CA THR A 158 -11.08 -3.32 -36.08
C THR A 158 -12.35 -3.18 -36.92
N HIS A 159 -13.44 -2.74 -36.29
CA HIS A 159 -14.72 -2.42 -36.93
C HIS A 159 -15.28 -1.18 -36.26
N GLN A 160 -16.33 -0.60 -36.85
CA GLN A 160 -16.93 0.64 -36.36
C GLN A 160 -17.16 0.63 -34.84
N GLU A 161 -17.72 -0.45 -34.28
CA GLU A 161 -18.04 -0.55 -32.83
C GLU A 161 -17.08 -1.44 -32.03
N LYS A 162 -16.08 -2.05 -32.68
CA LYS A 162 -15.15 -2.98 -32.03
C LYS A 162 -13.79 -2.31 -31.85
N CYS A 163 -13.61 -1.65 -30.71
CA CYS A 163 -12.38 -0.96 -30.36
C CYS A 163 -11.25 -1.94 -30.02
N THR A 164 -10.02 -1.53 -30.28
CA THR A 164 -8.78 -2.16 -29.79
C THR A 164 -8.06 -1.28 -28.77
N SER A 165 -8.35 0.01 -28.77
CA SER A 165 -7.97 0.95 -27.71
C SER A 165 -9.05 2.01 -27.55
N CYS A 166 -9.14 2.58 -26.36
CA CYS A 166 -10.13 3.56 -25.98
C CYS A 166 -9.52 4.95 -25.82
N ILE A 167 -10.36 5.96 -26.00
CA ILE A 167 -10.01 7.34 -25.63
C ILE A 167 -9.77 7.45 -24.10
N LYS A 168 -9.20 8.58 -23.67
CA LYS A 168 -8.89 8.83 -22.25
C LYS A 168 -10.08 8.54 -21.32
N ASN A 169 -9.78 8.03 -20.12
CA ASN A 169 -10.75 7.68 -19.08
C ASN A 169 -11.78 6.60 -19.44
N LYS A 170 -11.51 5.78 -20.47
CA LYS A 170 -12.35 4.62 -20.82
C LYS A 170 -11.59 3.32 -20.77
N VAL A 171 -12.26 2.27 -20.30
CA VAL A 171 -11.72 0.91 -20.16
C VAL A 171 -12.25 0.02 -21.28
N LEU A 172 -11.36 -0.75 -21.89
CA LEU A 172 -11.65 -1.71 -22.96
C LEU A 172 -12.11 -3.04 -22.36
N PHE A 173 -13.30 -3.48 -22.77
CA PHE A 173 -13.85 -4.80 -22.40
C PHE A 173 -13.56 -5.83 -23.49
N GLU A 174 -13.66 -7.12 -23.14
CA GLU A 174 -13.42 -8.24 -24.06
C GLU A 174 -14.38 -8.25 -25.26
N SER A 175 -15.56 -7.64 -25.12
CA SER A 175 -16.50 -7.41 -26.23
C SER A 175 -15.97 -6.44 -27.30
N GLY A 176 -14.88 -5.72 -27.01
CA GLY A 176 -14.37 -4.61 -27.84
C GLY A 176 -15.06 -3.28 -27.57
N LEU A 177 -15.87 -3.18 -26.51
CA LEU A 177 -16.54 -1.94 -26.12
C LEU A 177 -15.69 -1.13 -25.13
N CYS A 178 -15.71 0.20 -25.30
CA CYS A 178 -15.07 1.15 -24.41
C CYS A 178 -16.10 1.78 -23.47
N LEU A 179 -16.03 1.46 -22.18
CA LEU A 179 -16.91 2.03 -21.16
C LEU A 179 -16.16 3.09 -20.34
N ASP A 180 -16.89 4.10 -19.88
CA ASP A 180 -16.33 5.14 -19.01
C ASP A 180 -15.85 4.54 -17.68
N ILE A 181 -14.76 5.10 -17.13
CA ILE A 181 -14.21 4.72 -15.83
C ILE A 181 -15.29 4.72 -14.72
N SER A 182 -16.30 5.58 -14.83
CA SER A 182 -17.42 5.67 -13.88
C SER A 182 -18.23 4.37 -13.76
N PHE A 183 -18.23 3.53 -14.80
CA PHE A 183 -18.89 2.21 -14.77
C PHE A 183 -17.99 1.11 -14.18
N VAL A 184 -16.69 1.36 -14.02
CA VAL A 184 -15.75 0.41 -13.44
C VAL A 184 -15.62 0.69 -11.95
N LEU A 185 -16.42 -0.01 -11.15
CA LEU A 185 -16.45 0.15 -9.70
C LEU A 185 -15.04 0.04 -9.09
N ASN A 186 -14.71 0.96 -8.18
CA ASN A 186 -13.43 1.04 -7.49
C ASN A 186 -12.22 1.38 -8.38
N CYS A 187 -12.39 1.72 -9.67
CA CYS A 187 -11.30 2.22 -10.51
C CYS A 187 -11.10 3.72 -10.31
N LEU A 188 -9.85 4.15 -10.10
CA LEU A 188 -9.47 5.55 -9.91
C LEU A 188 -8.71 6.12 -11.12
N GLN A 189 -7.98 5.29 -11.85
CA GLN A 189 -7.15 5.75 -12.95
C GLN A 189 -7.10 4.72 -14.07
N VAL A 190 -7.16 5.19 -15.31
CA VAL A 190 -7.02 4.38 -16.53
C VAL A 190 -5.70 4.69 -17.22
N SER A 191 -4.97 3.64 -17.60
CA SER A 191 -3.79 3.70 -18.50
C SER A 191 -3.95 2.63 -19.56
N ASP A 192 -3.58 2.92 -20.80
CA ASP A 192 -3.58 1.94 -21.90
C ASP A 192 -4.93 1.23 -22.07
N SER A 193 -6.02 1.98 -21.95
CA SER A 193 -7.40 1.48 -21.99
C SER A 193 -7.75 0.46 -20.90
N LYS A 194 -6.98 0.41 -19.81
CA LYS A 194 -7.14 -0.51 -18.69
C LYS A 194 -7.17 0.23 -17.36
N CYS A 195 -7.91 -0.27 -16.39
CA CYS A 195 -7.83 0.22 -15.03
C CYS A 195 -6.42 -0.05 -14.47
N SER A 196 -5.69 1.03 -14.20
CA SER A 196 -4.31 1.00 -13.72
C SER A 196 -4.22 1.13 -12.19
N LYS A 197 -5.18 1.84 -11.58
CA LYS A 197 -5.21 2.10 -10.14
C LYS A 197 -6.62 1.96 -9.62
N CYS A 198 -6.77 1.21 -8.52
CA CYS A 198 -8.02 1.01 -7.83
C CYS A 198 -8.05 1.74 -6.48
N THR A 199 -9.22 1.80 -5.85
CA THR A 199 -9.39 2.28 -4.48
C THR A 199 -8.60 1.42 -3.49
N PHE A 200 -8.40 1.96 -2.29
CA PHE A 200 -7.76 1.24 -1.18
C PHE A 200 -8.46 -0.12 -0.95
N TRP A 201 -7.67 -1.17 -0.67
CA TRP A 201 -8.09 -2.58 -0.62
C TRP A 201 -8.46 -3.25 -1.94
N HIS A 202 -8.17 -2.63 -3.09
CA HIS A 202 -8.43 -3.25 -4.39
C HIS A 202 -7.21 -3.21 -5.31
N SER A 203 -7.14 -4.17 -6.22
CA SER A 203 -6.14 -4.22 -7.30
C SER A 203 -6.78 -4.58 -8.63
N PRO A 204 -6.28 -4.06 -9.76
CA PRO A 204 -6.78 -4.45 -11.07
C PRO A 204 -6.68 -5.96 -11.29
N ASN A 205 -7.63 -6.54 -12.00
CA ASN A 205 -7.51 -7.89 -12.53
C ASN A 205 -6.47 -7.95 -13.68
N ALA A 206 -6.17 -9.16 -14.16
CA ALA A 206 -5.20 -9.36 -15.25
C ALA A 206 -5.57 -8.58 -16.54
N ASN A 207 -6.86 -8.44 -16.83
CA ASN A 207 -7.35 -7.78 -18.05
C ASN A 207 -7.49 -6.25 -17.88
N GLY A 208 -7.40 -5.73 -16.65
CA GLY A 208 -7.62 -4.32 -16.32
C GLY A 208 -9.08 -3.86 -16.41
N THR A 209 -10.05 -4.78 -16.41
CA THR A 209 -11.49 -4.47 -16.61
C THR A 209 -12.26 -4.24 -15.31
N PHE A 210 -11.75 -4.72 -14.18
CA PHE A 210 -12.35 -4.51 -12.86
C PHE A 210 -11.31 -4.61 -11.74
N CYS A 211 -11.70 -4.18 -10.55
CA CYS A 211 -10.85 -4.11 -9.36
C CYS A 211 -11.24 -5.20 -8.35
N ASN A 212 -10.37 -6.17 -8.14
CA ASN A 212 -10.54 -7.24 -7.15
C ASN A 212 -10.10 -6.80 -5.76
N LYS A 213 -10.73 -7.33 -4.71
CA LYS A 213 -10.30 -7.09 -3.32
C LYS A 213 -8.89 -7.67 -3.11
N LYS A 214 -8.00 -6.86 -2.55
CA LYS A 214 -6.62 -7.22 -2.19
C LYS A 214 -6.31 -6.69 -0.79
N VAL A 215 -6.06 -7.62 0.13
CA VAL A 215 -5.72 -7.31 1.52
C VAL A 215 -4.36 -6.64 1.59
N VAL A 216 -4.29 -5.54 2.35
CA VAL A 216 -3.08 -4.74 2.52
C VAL A 216 -2.45 -5.08 3.88
N TRP A 217 -1.60 -6.11 3.92
CA TRP A 217 -1.05 -6.70 5.15
C TRP A 217 -0.33 -5.73 6.08
N TRP A 218 0.36 -4.72 5.54
CA TRP A 218 1.09 -3.75 6.36
C TRP A 218 0.16 -2.88 7.22
N VAL A 219 -1.08 -2.65 6.77
CA VAL A 219 -2.09 -1.90 7.54
C VAL A 219 -2.51 -2.72 8.77
N LEU A 220 -2.69 -4.03 8.59
CA LEU A 220 -2.98 -4.94 9.71
C LEU A 220 -1.82 -5.00 10.70
N LEU A 221 -0.57 -4.98 10.22
CA LEU A 221 0.62 -4.93 11.08
C LEU A 221 0.65 -3.67 11.95
N ILE A 222 0.34 -2.49 11.38
CA ILE A 222 0.29 -1.23 12.13
C ILE A 222 -0.78 -1.28 13.22
N ILE A 223 -1.96 -1.84 12.93
CA ILE A 223 -3.03 -1.99 13.93
C ILE A 223 -2.56 -2.88 15.09
N VAL A 224 -1.88 -4.00 14.80
CA VAL A 224 -1.35 -4.90 15.84
C VAL A 224 -0.28 -4.21 16.69
N LEU A 225 0.65 -3.49 16.07
CA LEU A 225 1.69 -2.73 16.78
C LEU A 225 1.10 -1.63 17.68
N PHE A 226 0.04 -0.95 17.21
CA PHE A 226 -0.66 0.05 18.01
C PHE A 226 -1.29 -0.56 19.27
N ILE A 227 -1.95 -1.71 19.14
CA ILE A 227 -2.53 -2.44 20.29
C ILE A 227 -1.45 -2.84 21.30
N ILE A 228 -0.30 -3.35 20.82
CA ILE A 228 0.83 -3.70 21.68
C ILE A 228 1.38 -2.45 22.40
N GLY A 229 1.50 -1.32 21.69
CA GLY A 229 1.94 -0.06 22.29
C GLY A 229 1.03 0.43 23.41
N VAL A 230 -0.29 0.35 23.22
CA VAL A 230 -1.28 0.71 24.26
C VAL A 230 -1.15 -0.19 25.48
N LEU A 231 -0.96 -1.50 25.28
CA LEU A 231 -0.77 -2.45 26.39
C LEU A 231 0.51 -2.18 27.18
N ILE A 232 1.62 -1.85 26.51
CA ILE A 232 2.89 -1.49 27.18
C ILE A 232 2.70 -0.23 28.03
N ILE A 233 2.04 0.81 27.49
CA ILE A 233 1.75 2.04 28.23
C ILE A 233 0.90 1.74 29.47
N LEU A 234 -0.12 0.88 29.34
CA LEU A 234 -0.97 0.48 30.47
C LEU A 234 -0.17 -0.25 31.56
N ILE A 235 0.75 -1.14 31.18
CA ILE A 235 1.61 -1.85 32.13
C ILE A 235 2.55 -0.87 32.84
N LEU A 236 3.18 0.05 32.09
CA LEU A 236 4.08 1.06 32.65
C LEU A 236 3.36 1.99 33.64
N THR A 237 2.12 2.40 33.35
CA THR A 237 1.34 3.23 34.28
C THR A 237 0.96 2.47 35.55
N ILE A 238 0.58 1.19 35.45
CA ILE A 238 0.30 0.34 36.62
C ILE A 238 1.55 0.21 37.51
N VAL A 239 2.71 -0.08 36.93
CA VAL A 239 3.97 -0.19 37.67
C VAL A 239 4.34 1.13 38.34
N PHE A 240 4.20 2.25 37.63
CA PHE A 240 4.48 3.57 38.19
C PHE A 240 3.58 3.90 39.39
N VAL A 241 2.28 3.61 39.29
CA VAL A 241 1.33 3.81 40.39
C VAL A 241 1.68 2.92 41.58
N ALA A 242 2.04 1.66 41.36
CA ALA A 242 2.43 0.75 42.44
C ALA A 242 3.65 1.27 43.22
N LEU A 243 4.71 1.67 42.52
CA LEU A 243 5.91 2.24 43.14
C LEU A 243 5.62 3.56 43.88
N TYR A 244 4.74 4.39 43.32
CA TYR A 244 4.33 5.64 43.97
C TYR A 244 3.55 5.39 45.26
N VAL A 245 2.64 4.41 45.26
CA VAL A 245 1.86 4.01 46.44
C VAL A 245 2.79 3.46 47.53
N GLU A 246 3.71 2.56 47.18
CA GLU A 246 4.68 1.98 48.13
C GLU A 246 5.51 3.08 48.81
N LYS A 247 6.07 4.01 48.02
CA LYS A 247 6.83 5.14 48.56
C LYS A 247 6.01 6.01 49.51
N LYS A 248 4.75 6.29 49.16
CA LYS A 248 3.86 7.13 49.97
C LYS A 248 3.45 6.45 51.28
N ILE A 249 3.27 5.13 51.26
CA ILE A 249 2.97 4.34 52.48
C ILE A 249 4.18 4.38 53.43
N HIS A 250 5.39 4.12 52.92
CA HIS A 250 6.59 4.09 53.77
C HIS A 250 6.89 5.45 54.43
N GLN A 251 6.69 6.55 53.71
CA GLN A 251 6.86 7.89 54.28
C GLN A 251 5.89 8.16 55.43
N LYS A 252 4.64 7.70 55.32
CA LYS A 252 3.62 7.91 56.34
C LYS A 252 3.90 7.13 57.64
N GLU A 253 4.52 5.96 57.54
CA GLU A 253 4.87 5.14 58.71
C GLU A 253 5.97 5.79 59.58
N ILE A 254 6.94 6.45 58.95
CA ILE A 254 8.05 7.15 59.63
C ILE A 254 7.54 8.38 60.40
N GLU A 255 6.63 9.15 59.80
CA GLU A 255 6.05 10.36 60.42
C GLU A 255 5.19 10.05 61.66
N THR A 256 4.56 8.89 61.73
CA THR A 256 3.67 8.52 62.86
C THR A 256 4.40 7.92 64.07
N THR A 257 5.63 7.47 63.90
CA THR A 257 6.36 6.67 64.92
C THR A 257 7.54 7.40 65.56
N THR A 258 7.89 8.60 65.06
CA THR A 258 9.05 9.36 65.54
C THR A 258 8.71 10.83 65.73
N THR A 259 9.02 11.39 66.91
CA THR A 259 8.91 12.82 67.22
C THR A 259 10.27 13.49 67.02
N LEU A 260 10.51 13.98 65.81
CA LEU A 260 11.71 14.76 65.45
C LEU A 260 11.47 16.25 65.66
N PHE A 261 12.45 16.94 66.26
CA PHE A 261 12.38 18.39 66.46
C PHE A 261 13.77 19.05 66.32
N GLN A 262 13.79 20.32 65.93
CA GLN A 262 15.04 21.09 65.85
C GLN A 262 15.52 21.49 67.23
N MET A 263 16.77 21.14 67.55
CA MET A 263 17.36 21.46 68.86
C MET A 263 17.38 22.96 69.14
N SER A 264 17.68 23.78 68.12
CA SER A 264 17.73 25.25 68.24
C SER A 264 16.38 25.92 68.53
N ARG A 265 15.26 25.20 68.34
CA ARG A 265 13.90 25.70 68.59
C ARG A 265 13.29 25.10 69.86
N SER A 266 14.06 24.29 70.59
CA SER A 266 13.62 23.65 71.83
C SER A 266 14.17 24.38 73.05
N ASN A 267 13.45 24.31 74.17
CA ASN A 267 13.93 24.80 75.46
C ASN A 267 14.74 23.75 76.24
N ILE A 268 15.19 22.68 75.56
CA ILE A 268 15.88 21.55 76.17
C ILE A 268 17.38 21.85 76.22
N SER A 269 17.98 21.72 77.41
CA SER A 269 19.43 21.80 77.57
C SER A 269 20.06 20.47 77.19
N PHE A 270 21.01 20.51 76.26
CA PHE A 270 21.69 19.32 75.73
C PHE A 270 23.12 19.23 76.25
N ILE A 271 23.46 18.06 76.80
CA ILE A 271 24.75 17.70 77.36
C ILE A 271 25.52 16.86 76.32
N PRO A 272 26.76 17.22 75.97
CA PRO A 272 27.54 16.46 75.00
C PRO A 272 28.04 15.13 75.58
N LEU A 273 27.76 14.02 74.88
CA LEU A 273 28.33 12.68 75.16
C LEU A 273 29.61 12.42 74.34
N GLY A 274 30.00 13.36 73.47
CA GLY A 274 31.08 13.23 72.51
C GLY A 274 30.64 12.58 71.19
N ASP A 275 31.51 12.62 70.19
CA ASP A 275 31.25 12.09 68.84
C ASP A 275 29.98 12.63 68.18
N ASP A 276 29.71 13.92 68.38
CA ASP A 276 28.57 14.66 67.81
C ASP A 276 27.18 14.19 68.31
N VAL A 277 27.14 13.42 69.40
CA VAL A 277 25.92 13.00 70.10
C VAL A 277 25.70 13.89 71.32
N VAL A 278 24.48 14.39 71.48
CA VAL A 278 24.05 15.15 72.66
C VAL A 278 22.78 14.55 73.27
N VAL A 279 22.59 14.68 74.58
CA VAL A 279 21.41 14.17 75.30
C VAL A 279 20.88 15.18 76.31
N ASN A 280 19.59 15.12 76.65
CA ASN A 280 19.05 16.01 77.70
C ASN A 280 19.45 15.59 79.12
N LYS A 281 19.70 14.29 79.35
CA LYS A 281 20.08 13.72 80.66
C LYS A 281 21.11 12.61 80.46
N THR A 282 22.14 12.57 81.31
CA THR A 282 23.17 11.50 81.31
C THR A 282 22.87 10.38 82.29
N GLU A 283 21.90 10.60 83.19
CA GLU A 283 21.40 9.65 84.17
C GLU A 283 19.87 9.69 84.19
N ILE A 284 19.22 8.53 84.15
CA ILE A 284 17.76 8.38 84.21
C ILE A 284 17.38 7.75 85.55
N ILE A 285 16.65 8.48 86.38
CA ILE A 285 16.18 8.00 87.69
C ILE A 285 14.68 7.73 87.56
N PHE A 286 14.29 6.45 87.57
CA PHE A 286 12.87 6.07 87.44
C PHE A 286 12.08 6.22 88.75
N GLY A 287 12.78 6.35 89.89
CA GLY A 287 12.18 6.55 91.21
C GLY A 287 12.69 5.57 92.28
N GLU A 288 12.36 5.90 93.53
CA GLU A 288 12.49 5.01 94.68
C GLU A 288 11.09 4.43 94.98
N ASP A 289 11.02 3.17 95.43
CA ASP A 289 9.76 2.46 95.71
C ASP A 289 8.83 2.28 94.51
N ILE A 290 9.35 1.71 93.42
CA ILE A 290 8.58 1.37 92.21
C ILE A 290 7.87 0.01 92.38
N ASP A 291 6.62 -0.12 91.93
CA ASP A 291 5.90 -1.39 91.97
C ASP A 291 6.47 -2.44 90.99
N VAL A 292 6.67 -3.67 91.47
CA VAL A 292 7.16 -4.78 90.65
C VAL A 292 6.09 -5.19 89.61
N ASN A 293 6.50 -5.44 88.37
CA ASN A 293 5.68 -5.66 87.16
C ASN A 293 4.88 -4.43 86.69
N LEU A 294 5.15 -3.24 87.21
CA LEU A 294 4.58 -2.02 86.68
C LEU A 294 5.59 -1.29 85.79
N GLN A 295 5.23 -1.07 84.53
CA GLN A 295 6.06 -0.35 83.58
C GLN A 295 6.19 1.12 84.00
N GLN A 296 7.44 1.57 84.12
CA GLN A 296 7.80 2.97 84.30
C GLN A 296 8.26 3.56 82.99
N ARG A 297 7.97 4.84 82.79
CA ARG A 297 8.30 5.58 81.57
C ARG A 297 9.07 6.82 81.92
N GLU A 298 10.24 6.99 81.31
CA GLU A 298 11.00 8.22 81.30
C GLU A 298 11.31 8.65 79.87
N LEU A 299 11.61 9.94 79.70
CA LEU A 299 11.91 10.52 78.39
C LEU A 299 13.39 10.87 78.29
N LEU A 300 14.02 10.37 77.23
CA LEU A 300 15.38 10.73 76.85
C LEU A 300 15.35 11.39 75.46
N CYS A 301 15.82 12.62 75.36
CA CYS A 301 16.01 13.29 74.08
C CYS A 301 17.45 13.09 73.62
N VAL A 302 17.63 12.55 72.41
CA VAL A 302 18.94 12.35 71.78
C VAL A 302 19.04 13.24 70.56
N GLY A 303 20.10 14.04 70.48
CA GLY A 303 20.35 14.99 69.41
C GLY A 303 21.61 14.68 68.59
N ASN A 304 21.59 15.15 67.34
CA ASN A 304 22.70 15.03 66.40
C ASN A 304 23.29 16.40 66.07
N THR A 305 24.52 16.66 66.52
CA THR A 305 25.25 17.92 66.20
C THR A 305 26.19 17.79 65.00
N SER A 306 26.27 16.61 64.39
CA SER A 306 27.09 16.37 63.19
C SER A 306 26.43 16.98 61.95
N LYS A 307 27.23 17.18 60.88
CA LYS A 307 26.74 17.67 59.58
C LYS A 307 26.02 16.60 58.74
N HIS A 308 25.93 15.36 59.22
CA HIS A 308 25.39 14.23 58.47
C HIS A 308 24.26 13.55 59.23
N ASN A 309 23.42 12.80 58.53
CA ASN A 309 22.38 11.99 59.18
C ASN A 309 23.03 10.90 60.05
N MET A 310 22.49 10.70 61.24
CA MET A 310 23.02 9.77 62.24
C MET A 310 21.94 8.77 62.64
N LYS A 311 22.25 7.49 62.52
CA LYS A 311 21.39 6.42 63.01
C LYS A 311 21.61 6.23 64.52
N ILE A 312 20.54 6.28 65.31
CA ILE A 312 20.56 6.05 66.75
C ILE A 312 19.78 4.78 67.07
N GLN A 313 20.35 3.93 67.92
CA GLN A 313 19.73 2.73 68.47
C GLN A 313 20.11 2.59 69.95
N MET A 314 19.20 2.07 70.77
CA MET A 314 19.46 1.82 72.19
C MET A 314 19.46 0.32 72.46
N THR A 315 20.41 -0.14 73.26
CA THR A 315 20.61 -1.56 73.61
C THR A 315 21.15 -1.69 75.03
N THR A 316 20.78 -2.72 75.77
CA THR A 316 21.39 -3.05 77.07
C THR A 316 22.60 -3.97 76.89
N LYS A 317 23.52 -3.98 77.87
CA LYS A 317 24.78 -4.76 77.79
C LYS A 317 24.59 -6.28 77.85
N SER A 318 23.49 -6.77 78.42
CA SER A 318 23.26 -8.20 78.67
C SER A 318 21.97 -8.70 78.02
N ALA A 319 22.05 -9.82 77.31
CA ALA A 319 20.91 -10.49 76.69
C ALA A 319 20.07 -11.33 77.69
N THR A 320 20.59 -11.56 78.90
CA THR A 320 19.96 -12.34 79.96
C THR A 320 19.89 -11.50 81.22
N ILE A 321 18.92 -10.60 81.25
CA ILE A 321 18.59 -9.82 82.44
C ILE A 321 17.26 -10.34 82.96
N GLU A 322 17.30 -11.08 84.06
CA GLU A 322 16.08 -11.65 84.67
C GLU A 322 15.41 -10.68 85.65
N LYS A 323 16.07 -9.55 85.96
CA LYS A 323 15.64 -8.57 86.96
C LYS A 323 14.72 -7.49 86.43
N TYR A 324 14.86 -7.12 85.15
CA TYR A 324 14.07 -6.06 84.53
C TYR A 324 13.93 -6.26 83.02
N THR A 325 12.87 -5.70 82.44
CA THR A 325 12.74 -5.51 80.99
C THR A 325 13.04 -4.06 80.63
N PHE A 326 13.80 -3.83 79.56
CA PHE A 326 14.12 -2.51 79.04
C PHE A 326 13.72 -2.40 77.57
N GLU A 327 12.94 -1.38 77.26
CA GLU A 327 12.50 -1.10 75.89
C GLU A 327 12.62 0.39 75.59
N SER A 328 12.96 0.73 74.35
CA SER A 328 12.95 2.11 73.86
C SER A 328 11.96 2.27 72.72
N ASN A 329 11.24 3.38 72.69
CA ASN A 329 10.35 3.76 71.60
C ASN A 329 10.71 5.19 71.13
N PRO A 330 11.23 5.39 69.89
CA PRO A 330 11.47 4.37 68.88
C PRO A 330 12.66 3.44 69.19
N LYS A 331 12.66 2.23 68.60
CA LYS A 331 13.81 1.29 68.71
C LYS A 331 15.03 1.76 67.91
N ILE A 332 14.78 2.45 66.81
CA ILE A 332 15.78 2.92 65.85
C ILE A 332 15.27 4.19 65.18
N VAL A 333 16.15 5.17 64.99
CA VAL A 333 15.79 6.41 64.31
C VAL A 333 16.99 6.94 63.52
N VAL A 334 16.72 7.66 62.42
CA VAL A 334 17.74 8.40 61.68
C VAL A 334 17.53 9.89 61.97
N LEU A 335 18.47 10.48 62.71
CA LEU A 335 18.46 11.88 63.09
C LEU A 335 19.17 12.75 62.03
N PRO A 336 18.49 13.74 61.43
CA PRO A 336 19.13 14.76 60.62
C PRO A 336 20.09 15.65 61.43
N SER A 337 20.95 16.38 60.73
CA SER A 337 21.86 17.38 61.31
C SER A 337 21.07 18.48 62.05
N GLY A 338 21.37 18.69 63.34
CA GLY A 338 20.73 19.74 64.15
C GLY A 338 19.37 19.38 64.74
N GLU A 339 18.91 18.14 64.54
CA GLU A 339 17.65 17.62 65.08
C GLU A 339 17.88 16.66 66.24
N ALA A 340 16.85 16.53 67.08
CA ALA A 340 16.75 15.57 68.16
C ALA A 340 15.46 14.76 68.05
N CYS A 341 15.50 13.55 68.60
CA CYS A 341 14.33 12.67 68.74
C CYS A 341 14.09 12.38 70.22
N GLU A 342 12.81 12.37 70.59
CA GLU A 342 12.34 11.93 71.89
C GLU A 342 12.21 10.41 71.91
N PHE A 343 12.90 9.77 72.86
CA PHE A 343 12.80 8.34 73.14
C PHE A 343 12.04 8.15 74.45
N GLU A 344 10.96 7.38 74.40
CA GLU A 344 10.35 6.80 75.58
C GLU A 344 11.17 5.60 76.03
N ILE A 345 11.78 5.72 77.20
CA ILE A 345 12.52 4.64 77.85
C ILE A 345 11.58 3.97 78.84
N LEU A 346 11.31 2.69 78.62
CA LEU A 346 10.36 1.89 79.37
C LEU A 346 11.12 0.83 80.16
N ILE A 347 10.93 0.83 81.47
CA ILE A 347 11.53 -0.18 82.36
C ILE A 347 10.45 -0.86 83.19
N THR A 348 10.55 -2.18 83.36
CA THR A 348 9.69 -2.95 84.26
C THR A 348 10.56 -3.81 85.15
N LEU A 349 10.51 -3.60 86.46
CA LEU A 349 11.21 -4.44 87.44
C LEU A 349 10.43 -5.75 87.63
N ILE A 350 11.10 -6.90 87.59
CA ILE A 350 10.49 -8.23 87.65
C ILE A 350 10.50 -8.82 89.08
N CYS A 351 11.46 -8.37 89.91
CA CYS A 351 11.67 -8.78 91.29
C CYS A 351 12.01 -7.58 92.21
N THR A 352 12.10 -7.85 93.51
CA THR A 352 12.52 -6.88 94.53
C THR A 352 14.03 -6.64 94.39
N THR A 353 14.46 -5.54 93.79
CA THR A 353 15.86 -5.25 93.50
C THR A 353 16.15 -3.74 93.46
N LYS A 354 17.43 -3.38 93.59
CA LYS A 354 17.95 -2.04 93.36
C LYS A 354 18.91 -2.07 92.17
N ILE A 355 18.51 -1.41 91.09
CA ILE A 355 19.26 -1.38 89.83
C ILE A 355 20.04 -0.08 89.74
N ASN A 356 21.31 -0.19 89.40
CA ASN A 356 22.16 0.91 88.96
C ASN A 356 23.04 0.39 87.81
N GLU A 357 22.55 0.55 86.59
CA GLU A 357 23.14 -0.04 85.39
C GLU A 357 23.25 0.99 84.25
N ASN A 358 23.95 0.63 83.17
CA ASN A 358 24.10 1.47 81.99
C ASN A 358 23.47 0.79 80.77
N PHE A 359 22.71 1.53 79.96
CA PHE A 359 22.39 1.12 78.60
C PHE A 359 23.31 1.80 77.60
N ILE A 360 23.50 1.15 76.45
CA ILE A 360 24.35 1.60 75.35
C ILE A 360 23.47 2.27 74.29
N LEU A 361 23.77 3.53 74.05
CA LEU A 361 23.34 4.27 72.88
C LEU A 361 24.37 4.04 71.77
N VAL A 362 23.93 3.35 70.72
CA VAL A 362 24.70 3.08 69.50
C VAL A 362 24.39 4.18 68.50
N SER A 363 25.40 4.97 68.14
CA SER A 363 25.30 5.96 67.09
C SER A 363 26.19 5.61 65.90
N ASN A 364 25.62 5.67 64.70
CA ASN A 364 26.33 5.45 63.46
C ASN A 364 26.06 6.61 62.50
N SER A 365 27.09 7.43 62.29
CA SER A 365 27.11 8.33 61.15
C SER A 365 27.55 7.50 59.95
N PHE A 366 26.72 7.39 58.90
CA PHE A 366 26.96 6.60 57.68
C PHE A 366 28.30 6.92 56.95
N THR A 367 29.05 7.91 57.44
CA THR A 367 30.37 8.34 56.98
C THR A 367 31.54 7.76 57.79
N LYS A 368 31.35 7.38 59.06
CA LYS A 368 32.36 6.80 59.94
C LYS A 368 32.28 5.26 59.88
N ARG A 369 33.41 4.58 59.72
CA ARG A 369 33.48 3.10 59.59
C ARG A 369 33.18 2.31 60.87
N LYS A 370 33.07 2.97 62.03
CA LYS A 370 32.87 2.32 63.34
C LYS A 370 31.66 2.92 64.04
N ASP A 371 30.84 2.05 64.63
CA ASP A 371 29.77 2.43 65.53
C ASP A 371 30.36 3.11 66.77
N VAL A 372 29.75 4.22 67.16
CA VAL A 372 30.08 4.95 68.38
C VAL A 372 29.15 4.45 69.47
N LEU A 373 29.71 3.96 70.56
CA LEU A 373 28.98 3.44 71.70
C LEU A 373 29.07 4.45 72.85
N LYS A 374 27.92 4.92 73.34
CA LYS A 374 27.82 5.83 74.48
C LYS A 374 27.01 5.18 75.58
N GLU A 375 27.51 5.26 76.81
CA GLU A 375 26.82 4.70 77.97
C GLU A 375 25.99 5.79 78.65
N ILE A 376 24.75 5.45 79.03
CA ILE A 376 23.86 6.30 79.82
C ILE A 376 23.45 5.48 81.04
N SER A 377 23.64 6.04 82.23
CA SER A 377 23.28 5.37 83.47
C SER A 377 21.78 5.48 83.74
N PHE A 378 21.23 4.46 84.37
CA PHE A 378 19.87 4.50 84.88
C PHE A 378 19.76 3.75 86.21
N SER A 379 18.88 4.25 87.07
CA SER A 379 18.65 3.69 88.38
C SER A 379 17.16 3.56 88.69
N ALA A 380 16.82 2.48 89.40
CA ALA A 380 15.46 2.15 89.80
C ALA A 380 15.52 1.29 91.07
N THR A 381 14.69 1.61 92.07
CA THR A 381 14.56 0.80 93.29
C THR A 381 13.11 0.33 93.42
N SER A 382 12.89 -0.98 93.49
CA SER A 382 11.54 -1.53 93.69
C SER A 382 11.09 -1.45 95.16
N LYS A 383 9.78 -1.46 95.40
CA LYS A 383 9.23 -1.80 96.72
C LYS A 383 9.56 -3.24 97.10
N LEU A 384 9.61 -3.50 98.40
CA LEU A 384 9.75 -4.87 98.92
C LEU A 384 8.49 -5.69 98.56
N THR A 385 8.68 -6.81 97.84
CA THR A 385 7.59 -7.73 97.48
C THR A 385 7.98 -9.18 97.75
N THR A 386 7.03 -10.11 97.55
CA THR A 386 7.29 -11.55 97.66
C THR A 386 8.13 -12.13 96.52
N ARG A 387 8.46 -11.33 95.50
CA ARG A 387 9.37 -11.71 94.42
C ARG A 387 10.79 -11.31 94.78
N LEU A 388 11.61 -12.28 95.16
CA LEU A 388 12.98 -12.06 95.60
C LEU A 388 13.94 -11.89 94.42
N ASP A 389 14.99 -11.07 94.58
CA ASP A 389 16.10 -11.02 93.63
C ASP A 389 16.84 -12.37 93.64
N PRO A 390 16.95 -13.07 92.49
CA PRO A 390 17.68 -14.33 92.40
C PRO A 390 19.13 -14.23 92.88
N ASP A 391 19.77 -13.06 92.75
CA ASP A 391 21.17 -12.88 93.11
C ASP A 391 21.39 -12.66 94.62
N GLU A 392 20.34 -12.32 95.38
CA GLU A 392 20.42 -12.11 96.84
C GLU A 392 20.17 -13.40 97.64
N LEU A 393 19.79 -14.50 96.97
CA LEU A 393 19.55 -15.78 97.61
C LEU A 393 20.87 -16.50 97.93
N ILE A 394 21.17 -16.68 99.21
CA ILE A 394 22.31 -17.46 99.70
C ILE A 394 21.79 -18.85 100.11
N GLU A 395 22.22 -19.91 99.41
CA GLU A 395 21.89 -21.29 99.79
C GLU A 395 22.72 -21.75 101.00
N ASP A 396 22.11 -21.85 102.18
CA ASP A 396 22.71 -22.52 103.33
C ASP A 396 22.60 -24.05 103.18
N LYS A 397 23.69 -24.67 102.70
CA LYS A 397 23.92 -26.12 102.50
C LYS A 397 22.85 -26.88 101.69
N LYS A 398 23.26 -27.37 100.52
CA LYS A 398 22.56 -28.42 99.78
C LYS A 398 22.31 -29.64 100.68
N LEU A 399 21.04 -29.99 100.86
CA LEU A 399 20.60 -31.28 101.41
C LEU A 399 20.91 -32.42 100.45
#